data_AF-H3NPC5-F1
#
_entry.id   AF-H3NPC5-F1
#
_cell.length_a   1.000
_cell.length_b   1.000
_cell.length_c   1.000
_cell.angle_alpha   90.00
_cell.angle_beta   90.00
_cell.angle_gamma   90.00
#
_symmetry.space_group_name_H-M   'P 1'
#
loop_
_entity.id
_entity.type
_entity.pdbx_description
1 polymer ?
#
loop_
_entity_poly.entity_id
_entity_poly.type
_entity_poly.pdbx_seq_one_letter_code
_entity_poly.pdbx_strand_id
1 'polypeptide(L)'
;MNYPKYIIYNNTEIPINWDFRAGIEFEKLIYDSSISEEERLIKILENYFKLLPKIDEPHLLINEILKFYRCGKELPRINEEDDVIRKKQAYDFVEDWGYIHAAFLQQYRVDLNTVKNLHWWQFKGMFESLDENTQFKKILGFRLIKIDSKMSKEQKKYYNEMKEIYKLPDKRTQEEIDEEFANAFF
;
A
#
# COMPACT_ATOMS: atom_id res chain seq x y z
N MET A 1 20.46 5.99 12.74
CA MET A 1 20.24 4.75 11.95
C MET A 1 20.12 5.16 10.49
N ASN A 2 20.84 4.51 9.56
CA ASN A 2 20.76 4.83 8.12
C ASN A 2 19.91 3.76 7.42
N TYR A 3 19.01 4.17 6.54
CA TYR A 3 18.21 3.27 5.72
C TYR A 3 18.92 2.92 4.40
N PRO A 4 18.75 1.68 3.88
CA PRO A 4 19.46 1.23 2.68
C PRO A 4 18.99 1.99 1.43
N LYS A 5 19.92 2.36 0.55
CA LYS A 5 19.62 3.05 -0.73
C LYS A 5 19.81 2.15 -1.94
N TYR A 6 19.84 0.85 -1.70
CA TYR A 6 20.20 -0.21 -2.61
C TYR A 6 19.51 -1.51 -2.21
N ILE A 7 19.47 -2.45 -3.15
CA ILE A 7 19.20 -3.86 -2.89
C ILE A 7 20.48 -4.67 -3.04
N ILE A 8 20.50 -5.90 -2.53
CA ILE A 8 21.63 -6.83 -2.70
C ILE A 8 21.21 -7.91 -3.70
N TYR A 9 21.91 -8.00 -4.82
CA TYR A 9 21.74 -9.05 -5.81
C TYR A 9 23.10 -9.68 -6.11
N ASN A 10 23.24 -11.01 -5.96
CA ASN A 10 24.50 -11.73 -6.12
C ASN A 10 25.68 -11.06 -5.38
N ASN A 11 25.49 -10.74 -4.10
CA ASN A 11 26.45 -10.02 -3.24
C ASN A 11 26.90 -8.65 -3.75
N THR A 12 26.17 -8.07 -4.72
CA THR A 12 26.43 -6.75 -5.28
C THR A 12 25.34 -5.78 -4.85
N GLU A 13 25.74 -4.60 -4.38
CA GLU A 13 24.81 -3.52 -4.07
C GLU A 13 24.34 -2.84 -5.36
N ILE A 14 23.04 -2.92 -5.64
CA ILE A 14 22.42 -2.25 -6.78
C ILE A 14 21.63 -1.05 -6.27
N PRO A 15 22.00 0.19 -6.62
CA PRO A 15 21.27 1.38 -6.22
C PRO A 15 19.83 1.36 -6.74
N ILE A 16 18.91 1.81 -5.90
CA ILE A 16 17.48 1.90 -6.23
C ILE A 16 16.94 3.31 -5.98
N ASN A 17 15.78 3.60 -6.54
CA ASN A 17 14.95 4.72 -6.13
C ASN A 17 14.33 4.42 -4.76
N TRP A 18 14.98 4.90 -3.70
CA TRP A 18 14.58 4.69 -2.31
C TRP A 18 13.60 5.75 -1.78
N ASP A 19 13.23 6.74 -2.60
CA ASP A 19 12.31 7.80 -2.22
C ASP A 19 10.91 7.23 -1.97
N PHE A 20 10.18 7.81 -1.02
CA PHE A 20 8.85 7.32 -0.65
C PHE A 20 7.86 7.29 -1.82
N ARG A 21 8.05 8.17 -2.82
CA ARG A 21 7.23 8.18 -4.03
C ARG A 21 7.36 6.89 -4.82
N ALA A 22 8.53 6.25 -4.83
CA ALA A 22 8.72 4.96 -5.46
C ALA A 22 7.91 3.86 -4.76
N GLY A 23 7.83 3.90 -3.42
CA GLY A 23 7.01 2.97 -2.66
C GLY A 23 5.50 3.17 -2.85
N ILE A 24 5.04 4.41 -2.98
CA ILE A 24 3.65 4.72 -3.33
C ILE A 24 3.33 4.22 -4.73
N GLU A 25 4.19 4.49 -5.71
CA GLU A 25 3.99 4.03 -7.09
C GLU A 25 4.01 2.51 -7.20
N PHE A 26 4.89 1.85 -6.44
CA PHE A 26 4.89 0.39 -6.33
C PHE A 26 3.54 -0.14 -5.86
N GLU A 27 2.97 0.42 -4.79
CA GLU A 27 1.67 -0.02 -4.27
C GLU A 27 0.56 0.19 -5.32
N LYS A 28 0.55 1.33 -6.02
CA LYS A 28 -0.38 1.57 -7.13
C LYS A 28 -0.28 0.52 -8.23
N LEU A 29 0.93 0.15 -8.66
CA LEU A 29 1.17 -0.83 -9.71
C LEU A 29 0.71 -2.24 -9.30
N ILE A 30 0.88 -2.61 -8.03
CA ILE A 30 0.43 -3.91 -7.50
C ILE A 30 -1.08 -4.06 -7.58
N TYR A 31 -1.84 -2.98 -7.31
CA TYR A 31 -3.29 -2.99 -7.31
C TYR A 31 -3.93 -2.54 -8.64
N ASP A 32 -3.12 -2.30 -9.67
CA ASP A 32 -3.62 -1.96 -11.00
C ASP A 32 -4.04 -3.25 -11.73
N SER A 33 -5.36 -3.49 -11.75
CA SER A 33 -6.00 -4.61 -12.46
C SER A 33 -6.10 -4.38 -13.97
N SER A 34 -5.79 -3.17 -14.46
CA SER A 34 -5.89 -2.82 -15.89
C SER A 34 -4.68 -3.21 -16.72
N ILE A 35 -3.57 -3.61 -16.07
CA ILE A 35 -2.31 -3.98 -16.72
C ILE A 35 -1.99 -5.47 -16.53
N SER A 36 -1.29 -6.05 -17.50
CA SER A 36 -0.84 -7.45 -17.40
C SER A 36 0.24 -7.64 -16.33
N GLU A 37 0.44 -8.87 -15.88
CA GLU A 37 1.51 -9.18 -14.93
C GLU A 37 2.90 -8.82 -15.48
N GLU A 38 3.16 -9.14 -16.76
CA GLU A 38 4.42 -8.79 -17.43
C GLU A 38 4.64 -7.27 -17.48
N GLU A 39 3.61 -6.51 -17.85
CA GLU A 39 3.67 -5.05 -17.87
C GLU A 39 3.89 -4.46 -16.47
N ARG A 40 3.22 -5.02 -15.45
CA ARG A 40 3.39 -4.63 -14.05
C ARG A 40 4.83 -4.84 -13.58
N LEU A 41 5.43 -5.99 -13.89
CA LEU A 41 6.82 -6.29 -13.53
C LEU A 41 7.78 -5.29 -14.15
N ILE A 42 7.61 -4.98 -15.44
CA ILE A 42 8.42 -3.98 -16.16
C ILE A 42 8.31 -2.62 -15.48
N LYS A 43 7.09 -2.14 -15.22
CA LYS A 43 6.85 -0.83 -14.58
C LYS A 43 7.42 -0.76 -13.16
N ILE A 44 7.35 -1.86 -12.39
CA ILE A 44 7.97 -1.92 -11.06
C ILE A 44 9.49 -1.75 -11.17
N LEU A 45 10.13 -2.45 -12.11
CA LEU A 45 11.58 -2.33 -12.31
C LEU A 45 11.95 -0.91 -12.76
N GLU A 46 11.21 -0.32 -13.70
CA GLU A 46 11.45 1.07 -14.16
C GLU A 46 11.26 2.10 -13.04
N ASN A 47 10.31 1.87 -12.13
CA ASN A 47 10.08 2.73 -10.97
C ASN A 47 11.27 2.75 -9.98
N TYR A 48 11.91 1.59 -9.78
CA TYR A 48 13.04 1.45 -8.84
C TYR A 48 14.42 1.64 -9.47
N PHE A 49 14.58 1.46 -10.78
CA PHE A 49 15.88 1.54 -11.44
C PHE A 49 15.90 2.63 -12.50
N LYS A 50 16.78 3.63 -12.32
CA LYS A 50 17.06 4.64 -13.36
C LYS A 50 17.67 4.00 -14.62
N LEU A 51 18.47 2.95 -14.44
CA LEU A 51 19.02 2.13 -15.49
C LEU A 51 18.87 0.67 -15.03
N LEU A 52 18.15 -0.14 -15.80
CA LEU A 52 17.99 -1.55 -15.49
C LEU A 52 19.37 -2.22 -15.44
N PRO A 53 19.70 -2.94 -14.35
CA PRO A 53 20.94 -3.66 -14.27
C PRO A 53 20.93 -4.80 -15.31
N LYS A 54 22.07 -5.00 -15.99
CA LYS A 54 22.23 -6.14 -16.90
C LYS A 54 22.36 -7.41 -16.08
N ILE A 55 21.26 -8.14 -15.91
CA ILE A 55 21.21 -9.41 -15.19
C ILE A 55 20.42 -10.44 -15.98
N ASP A 56 20.73 -11.72 -15.75
CA ASP A 56 20.15 -12.83 -16.50
C ASP A 56 18.68 -13.09 -16.11
N GLU A 57 18.31 -12.77 -14.87
CA GLU A 57 16.99 -13.07 -14.30
C GLU A 57 16.34 -11.83 -13.63
N PRO A 58 15.76 -10.88 -14.42
CA PRO A 58 15.11 -9.67 -13.92
C PRO A 58 14.06 -9.90 -12.83
N HIS A 59 13.36 -11.03 -12.89
CA HIS A 59 12.35 -11.42 -11.90
C HIS A 59 12.94 -11.56 -10.48
N LEU A 60 14.23 -11.91 -10.33
CA LEU A 60 14.88 -12.01 -9.03
C LEU A 60 15.07 -10.65 -8.34
N LEU A 61 15.12 -9.54 -9.09
CA LEU A 61 15.16 -8.20 -8.51
C LEU A 61 13.86 -7.83 -7.81
N ILE A 62 12.74 -8.39 -8.27
CA ILE A 62 11.41 -8.13 -7.69
C ILE A 62 11.35 -8.62 -6.25
N ASN A 63 11.94 -9.78 -5.97
CA ASN A 63 12.02 -10.32 -4.60
C ASN A 63 12.79 -9.38 -3.66
N GLU A 64 13.88 -8.80 -4.14
CA GLU A 64 14.67 -7.84 -3.36
C GLU A 64 13.97 -6.48 -3.23
N ILE A 65 13.26 -6.01 -4.27
CA ILE A 65 12.38 -4.84 -4.19
C ILE A 65 11.27 -5.07 -3.17
N LEU A 66 10.64 -6.25 -3.14
CA LEU A 66 9.60 -6.62 -2.17
C LEU A 66 10.14 -6.60 -0.74
N LYS A 67 11.35 -7.13 -0.51
CA LYS A 67 12.03 -7.04 0.80
C LYS A 67 12.30 -5.59 1.19
N PHE A 68 12.80 -4.77 0.25
CA PHE A 68 13.02 -3.35 0.49
C PHE A 68 11.70 -2.62 0.82
N TYR A 69 10.64 -2.87 0.05
CA TYR A 69 9.31 -2.31 0.25
C TYR A 69 8.77 -2.66 1.65
N ARG A 70 9.00 -3.90 2.12
CA ARG A 70 8.63 -4.37 3.47
C ARG A 70 9.55 -3.88 4.58
N CYS A 71 10.41 -2.90 4.31
CA CYS A 71 11.36 -2.36 5.27
C CYS A 71 12.34 -3.41 5.83
N GLY A 72 12.75 -4.36 4.99
CA GLY A 72 13.67 -5.45 5.34
C GLY A 72 13.02 -6.59 6.14
N LYS A 73 11.70 -6.54 6.38
CA LYS A 73 10.97 -7.62 7.05
C LYS A 73 10.82 -8.82 6.10
N GLU A 74 11.03 -10.02 6.63
CA GLU A 74 10.89 -11.27 5.86
C GLU A 74 9.50 -11.37 5.20
N LEU A 75 9.46 -12.04 4.04
CA LEU A 75 8.20 -12.44 3.42
C LEU A 75 7.48 -13.42 4.36
N PRO A 76 6.16 -13.29 4.54
CA PRO A 76 5.43 -14.22 5.36
C PRO A 76 5.41 -15.58 4.62
N ARG A 77 5.26 -16.68 5.36
CA ARG A 77 5.23 -18.01 4.71
C ARG A 77 3.99 -18.11 3.80
N ILE A 78 4.10 -18.88 2.71
CA ILE A 78 3.13 -19.05 1.60
C ILE A 78 1.64 -19.13 2.04
N ASN A 79 1.33 -19.63 3.24
CA ASN A 79 -0.04 -19.69 3.77
C ASN A 79 -0.63 -18.33 4.22
N GLU A 80 0.14 -17.24 4.18
CA GLU A 80 -0.27 -15.88 4.52
C GLU A 80 -0.29 -14.94 3.29
N GLU A 81 0.16 -15.41 2.12
CA GLU A 81 0.24 -14.59 0.89
C GLU A 81 -1.16 -14.15 0.41
N ASP A 82 -2.14 -15.05 0.51
CA ASP A 82 -3.54 -14.73 0.20
C ASP A 82 -4.13 -13.71 1.19
N ASP A 83 -3.74 -13.73 2.46
CA ASP A 83 -4.38 -12.91 3.50
C ASP A 83 -3.70 -11.53 3.71
N VAL A 84 -2.48 -11.34 3.18
CA VAL A 84 -1.77 -10.05 3.20
C VAL A 84 -2.01 -9.26 1.90
N ILE A 85 -2.14 -9.95 0.76
CA ILE A 85 -2.42 -9.33 -0.54
C ILE A 85 -3.93 -9.12 -0.76
N ARG A 86 -4.80 -10.05 -0.30
CA ARG A 86 -6.28 -9.89 -0.39
C ARG A 86 -6.90 -9.16 0.79
N LYS A 87 -6.14 -8.72 1.80
CA LYS A 87 -6.67 -7.79 2.81
C LYS A 87 -7.01 -6.50 2.09
N LYS A 88 -8.29 -6.40 1.68
CA LYS A 88 -8.99 -5.22 1.15
C LYS A 88 -8.40 -4.01 1.85
N GLN A 89 -7.45 -3.34 1.21
CA GLN A 89 -6.66 -2.36 1.91
C GLN A 89 -7.63 -1.32 2.45
N ALA A 90 -7.53 -1.03 3.74
CA ALA A 90 -8.36 0.00 4.34
C ALA A 90 -8.06 1.39 3.77
N TYR A 91 -7.02 1.51 2.95
CA TYR A 91 -6.56 2.73 2.34
C TYR A 91 -6.17 2.50 0.88
N ASP A 92 -6.17 3.58 0.12
CA ASP A 92 -5.57 3.65 -1.21
C ASP A 92 -4.79 4.96 -1.27
N PHE A 93 -3.49 4.92 -1.62
CA PHE A 93 -2.66 6.13 -1.61
C PHE A 93 -3.15 7.22 -2.57
N VAL A 94 -3.85 6.87 -3.65
CA VAL A 94 -4.41 7.83 -4.61
C VAL A 94 -5.67 8.46 -4.02
N GLU A 95 -6.62 7.63 -3.58
CA GLU A 95 -7.90 8.10 -3.06
C GLU A 95 -7.75 8.86 -1.73
N ASP A 96 -6.80 8.44 -0.89
CA ASP A 96 -6.58 9.00 0.44
C ASP A 96 -5.45 10.04 0.49
N TRP A 97 -4.82 10.38 -0.64
CA TRP A 97 -3.63 11.25 -0.68
C TRP A 97 -3.83 12.55 0.11
N GLY A 98 -4.99 13.20 -0.04
CA GLY A 98 -5.30 14.45 0.66
C GLY A 98 -5.34 14.29 2.18
N TYR A 99 -5.90 13.19 2.68
CA TYR A 99 -5.94 12.89 4.12
C TYR A 99 -4.58 12.50 4.66
N ILE A 100 -3.80 11.73 3.89
CA ILE A 100 -2.45 11.32 4.26
C ILE A 100 -1.53 12.54 4.32
N HIS A 101 -1.56 13.40 3.29
CA HIS A 101 -0.83 14.66 3.24
C HIS A 101 -1.18 15.56 4.43
N ALA A 102 -2.47 15.78 4.70
CA ALA A 102 -2.92 16.57 5.82
C ALA A 102 -2.46 15.98 7.17
N ALA A 103 -2.51 14.66 7.33
CA ALA A 103 -2.07 13.98 8.55
C ALA A 103 -0.55 14.13 8.78
N PHE A 104 0.27 13.99 7.73
CA PHE A 104 1.72 14.21 7.80
C PHE A 104 2.06 15.65 8.15
N LEU A 105 1.36 16.62 7.54
CA LEU A 105 1.56 18.04 7.83
C LEU A 105 1.11 18.40 9.25
N GLN A 106 -0.01 17.85 9.72
CA GLN A 106 -0.52 18.05 11.07
C GLN A 106 0.44 17.50 12.13
N GLN A 107 0.84 16.23 11.99
CA GLN A 107 1.55 15.49 13.02
C GLN A 107 3.06 15.72 12.98
N TYR A 108 3.66 15.68 11.79
CA TYR A 108 5.12 15.72 11.64
C TYR A 108 5.65 17.04 11.10
N ARG A 109 4.75 17.97 10.71
CA ARG A 109 5.12 19.21 10.00
C ARG A 109 5.90 18.94 8.70
N VAL A 110 5.63 17.79 8.08
CA VAL A 110 6.23 17.40 6.80
C VAL A 110 5.19 17.58 5.71
N ASP A 111 5.50 18.47 4.77
CA ASP A 111 4.74 18.63 3.53
C ASP A 111 5.24 17.62 2.49
N LEU A 112 4.47 16.55 2.26
CA LEU A 112 4.84 15.49 1.33
C LEU A 112 4.95 15.97 -0.13
N ASN A 113 4.33 17.10 -0.49
CA ASN A 113 4.41 17.65 -1.84
C ASN A 113 5.74 18.37 -2.08
N THR A 114 6.33 18.98 -1.04
CA THR A 114 7.52 19.84 -1.19
C THR A 114 8.78 19.25 -0.58
N VAL A 115 8.68 18.17 0.21
CA VAL A 115 9.84 17.47 0.78
C VAL A 115 10.74 16.92 -0.34
N LYS A 116 12.01 17.33 -0.34
CA LYS A 116 12.98 16.95 -1.38
C LYS A 116 13.38 15.48 -1.33
N ASN A 117 13.69 14.99 -0.12
CA ASN A 117 14.15 13.63 0.10
C ASN A 117 13.43 13.08 1.33
N LEU A 118 12.66 12.01 1.15
CA LEU A 118 12.10 11.26 2.27
C LEU A 118 12.21 9.77 1.95
N HIS A 119 12.98 9.06 2.76
CA HIS A 119 13.25 7.65 2.52
C HIS A 119 11.98 6.80 2.72
N TRP A 120 11.74 5.80 1.88
CA TRP A 120 10.58 4.92 1.97
C TRP A 120 10.37 4.34 3.38
N TRP A 121 11.41 3.80 3.99
CA TRP A 121 11.32 3.21 5.34
C TRP A 121 10.99 4.26 6.42
N GLN A 122 11.46 5.50 6.24
CA GLN A 122 11.13 6.61 7.14
C GLN A 122 9.66 6.99 6.96
N PHE A 123 9.22 7.17 5.72
CA PHE A 123 7.82 7.43 5.38
C PHE A 123 6.90 6.34 5.93
N LYS A 124 7.25 5.06 5.74
CA LYS A 124 6.46 3.94 6.24
C LYS A 124 6.34 3.93 7.75
N GLY A 125 7.44 4.15 8.48
CA GLY A 125 7.39 4.29 9.93
C GLY A 125 6.48 5.45 10.37
N MET A 126 6.57 6.60 9.70
CA MET A 126 5.72 7.77 9.96
C MET A 126 4.24 7.50 9.66
N PHE A 127 3.95 6.86 8.51
CA PHE A 127 2.61 6.52 8.05
C PHE A 127 1.93 5.51 8.97
N GLU A 128 2.65 4.46 9.37
CA GLU A 128 2.15 3.44 10.29
C GLU A 128 1.86 4.02 11.68
N SER A 129 2.69 4.98 12.11
CA SER A 129 2.60 5.67 13.41
C SER A 129 1.74 6.94 13.41
N LEU A 130 0.93 7.19 12.37
CA LEU A 130 -0.05 8.28 12.41
C LEU A 130 -1.01 8.10 13.60
N ASP A 131 -1.30 9.18 14.30
CA ASP A 131 -2.15 9.21 15.49
C ASP A 131 -3.61 8.93 15.11
N GLU A 132 -4.33 8.20 15.97
CA GLU A 132 -5.73 7.82 15.77
C GLU A 132 -6.68 9.01 15.61
N ASN A 133 -6.30 10.19 16.10
CA ASN A 133 -7.08 11.40 15.99
C ASN A 133 -7.00 12.08 14.62
N THR A 134 -6.02 11.69 13.79
CA THR A 134 -5.93 12.19 12.41
C THR A 134 -7.16 11.77 11.60
N GLN A 135 -7.61 12.63 10.68
CA GLN A 135 -8.75 12.32 9.83
C GLN A 135 -8.53 11.03 9.04
N PHE A 136 -7.30 10.83 8.55
CA PHE A 136 -6.91 9.60 7.86
C PHE A 136 -7.12 8.35 8.73
N LYS A 137 -6.60 8.31 9.96
CA LYS A 137 -6.79 7.13 10.84
C LYS A 137 -8.24 6.91 11.23
N LYS A 138 -9.05 7.96 11.40
CA LYS A 138 -10.50 7.83 11.62
C LYS A 138 -11.20 7.17 10.43
N ILE A 139 -10.86 7.58 9.20
CA ILE A 139 -11.36 6.97 7.97
C ILE A 139 -11.01 5.48 7.91
N LEU A 140 -9.76 5.11 8.22
CA LEU A 140 -9.36 3.70 8.31
C LEU A 140 -10.21 2.95 9.35
N GLY A 141 -10.44 3.57 10.51
CA GLY A 141 -11.30 3.02 11.55
C GLY A 141 -12.73 2.75 11.05
N PHE A 142 -13.34 3.69 10.32
CA PHE A 142 -14.67 3.49 9.74
C PHE A 142 -14.68 2.37 8.70
N ARG A 143 -13.67 2.29 7.83
CA ARG A 143 -13.57 1.22 6.82
C ARG A 143 -13.39 -0.16 7.47
N LEU A 144 -12.60 -0.25 8.53
CA LEU A 144 -12.25 -1.52 9.20
C LEU A 144 -13.25 -1.98 10.26
N ILE A 145 -14.04 -1.08 10.86
CA ILE A 145 -14.92 -1.48 11.97
C ILE A 145 -15.92 -2.56 11.54
N LYS A 146 -16.00 -3.65 12.30
CA LYS A 146 -17.04 -4.66 12.12
C LYS A 146 -18.31 -4.20 12.83
N ILE A 147 -19.38 -4.01 12.07
CA ILE A 147 -20.70 -3.70 12.63
C ILE A 147 -21.31 -5.02 13.10
N ASP A 148 -21.58 -5.14 14.40
CA ASP A 148 -22.06 -6.38 15.01
C ASP A 148 -23.34 -6.19 15.84
N SER A 149 -23.86 -7.31 16.38
CA SER A 149 -25.10 -7.30 17.15
C SER A 149 -25.01 -6.56 18.48
N LYS A 150 -23.81 -6.32 19.02
CA LYS A 150 -23.58 -5.65 20.31
C LYS A 150 -23.74 -4.13 20.21
N MET A 151 -23.70 -3.56 19.00
CA MET A 151 -23.91 -2.14 18.76
C MET A 151 -25.41 -1.75 18.82
N SER A 152 -25.69 -0.56 19.36
CA SER A 152 -27.04 0.04 19.35
C SER A 152 -27.52 0.32 17.92
N LYS A 153 -28.82 0.57 17.75
CA LYS A 153 -29.39 0.92 16.44
C LYS A 153 -28.76 2.21 15.87
N GLU A 154 -28.51 3.18 16.73
CA GLU A 154 -27.90 4.47 16.40
C GLU A 154 -26.42 4.30 16.02
N GLN A 155 -25.67 3.48 16.77
CA GLN A 155 -24.28 3.17 16.44
C GLN A 155 -24.15 2.46 15.09
N LYS A 156 -25.02 1.47 14.83
CA LYS A 156 -25.09 0.78 13.54
C LYS A 156 -25.37 1.77 12.42
N LYS A 157 -26.34 2.66 12.60
CA LYS A 157 -26.68 3.69 11.61
C LYS A 157 -25.47 4.60 11.33
N TYR A 158 -24.85 5.14 12.37
CA TYR A 158 -23.70 6.03 12.26
C TYR A 158 -22.52 5.37 11.51
N TYR A 159 -22.12 4.16 11.90
CA TYR A 159 -21.00 3.49 11.23
C TYR A 159 -21.31 3.06 9.80
N ASN A 160 -22.55 2.69 9.48
CA ASN A 160 -22.96 2.44 8.10
C ASN A 160 -22.86 3.72 7.26
N GLU A 161 -23.36 4.86 7.76
CA GLU A 161 -23.24 6.15 7.07
C GLU A 161 -21.78 6.54 6.83
N MET A 162 -20.90 6.39 7.85
CA MET A 162 -19.48 6.70 7.69
C MET A 162 -18.78 5.75 6.72
N LYS A 163 -19.13 4.45 6.72
CA LYS A 163 -18.60 3.49 5.75
C LYS A 163 -18.98 3.87 4.32
N GLU A 164 -20.22 4.30 4.07
CA GLU A 164 -20.65 4.72 2.74
C GLU A 164 -19.97 6.02 2.30
N ILE A 165 -19.87 7.03 3.18
CA ILE A 165 -19.22 8.31 2.86
C ILE A 165 -17.75 8.13 2.49
N TYR A 166 -17.04 7.27 3.22
CA TYR A 166 -15.59 7.07 3.04
C TYR A 166 -15.24 5.81 2.26
N LYS A 167 -16.20 5.16 1.60
CA LYS A 167 -15.96 3.93 0.84
C LYS A 167 -14.95 4.19 -0.28
N LEU A 168 -13.96 3.30 -0.43
CA LEU A 168 -13.07 3.33 -1.58
C LEU A 168 -13.83 2.90 -2.85
N PRO A 169 -13.49 3.43 -4.04
CA PRO A 169 -14.01 2.94 -5.30
C PRO A 169 -13.79 1.43 -5.45
N ASP A 170 -14.77 0.74 -6.01
CA ASP A 170 -14.63 -0.67 -6.31
C ASP A 170 -13.81 -0.82 -7.61
N LYS A 171 -12.57 -1.30 -7.48
CA LYS A 171 -11.63 -1.46 -8.61
C LYS A 171 -11.63 -2.88 -9.20
N ARG A 172 -12.51 -3.75 -8.68
CA ARG A 172 -12.67 -5.12 -9.17
C ARG A 172 -13.32 -5.13 -10.56
N THR A 173 -13.03 -6.16 -11.34
CA THR A 173 -13.73 -6.41 -12.59
C THR A 173 -15.17 -6.88 -12.32
N GLN A 174 -16.05 -6.78 -13.32
CA GLN A 174 -17.41 -7.31 -13.18
C GLN A 174 -17.40 -8.82 -12.89
N GLU A 175 -16.45 -9.56 -13.47
CA GLU A 175 -16.28 -10.99 -13.24
C GLU A 175 -15.90 -11.28 -11.78
N GLU A 176 -14.95 -10.53 -11.21
CA GLU A 176 -14.58 -10.66 -9.78
C GLU A 176 -15.74 -10.29 -8.83
N ILE A 177 -16.54 -9.29 -9.22
CA ILE A 177 -17.75 -8.90 -8.48
C ILE A 177 -18.75 -10.05 -8.50
N ASP A 178 -19.05 -10.59 -9.68
CA ASP A 178 -20.02 -11.67 -9.88
C ASP A 178 -19.59 -12.97 -9.19
N GLU A 179 -18.31 -13.30 -9.19
CA GLU A 179 -17.75 -14.44 -8.45
C GLU A 179 -17.86 -14.26 -6.93
N GLU A 180 -17.56 -13.08 -6.38
CA GLU A 180 -17.73 -12.83 -4.94
C GLU A 180 -19.21 -12.85 -4.53
N PHE A 181 -20.10 -12.31 -5.38
CA PHE A 181 -21.54 -12.43 -5.19
C PHE A 181 -21.97 -13.90 -5.19
N ALA A 182 -21.54 -14.71 -6.15
CA ALA A 182 -21.85 -16.13 -6.20
C ALA A 182 -21.38 -16.86 -4.94
N ASN A 183 -20.12 -16.65 -4.53
CA ASN A 183 -19.53 -17.28 -3.34
C ASN A 183 -20.19 -16.85 -2.02
N ALA A 184 -20.88 -15.71 -1.97
CA ALA A 184 -21.61 -15.28 -0.77
C ALA A 184 -22.94 -16.03 -0.57
N PHE A 185 -23.44 -16.75 -1.58
CA PHE A 185 -24.71 -17.47 -1.56
C PHE A 185 -24.58 -19.01 -1.65
N PHE A 186 -23.36 -19.54 -1.78
CA PHE A 186 -23.05 -20.98 -1.75
C PHE A 186 -22.14 -21.33 -0.57
#